data_AF-A0AAF3ET11-F1
#
_entry.id   AF-A0AAF3ET11-F1
#
_cell.length_a   1.000
_cell.length_b   1.000
_cell.length_c   1.000
_cell.angle_alpha   90.00
_cell.angle_beta   90.00
_cell.angle_gamma   90.00
#
_symmetry.space_group_name_H-M   'P 1'
#
loop_
_entity.id
_entity.type
_entity.pdbx_description
1 polymer ?
#
loop_
_entity_poly.entity_id
_entity_poly.type
_entity_poly.pdbx_seq_one_letter_code
_entity_poly.pdbx_strand_id
1 'polypeptide(L)'
;MAKLKAKNLREEDLNDKREARKAELTAFREIAKICGHCNDKKTAAKTVSEASADTFFGLFVKHVGTLEEKGVVVAVLDASFDVPVFKYGVVKRVYVNRLDMARDPEFHENAAPPRLTLYWKSKDGVNPIVVQEITICTVVDVVLSALPEPTKYQAVIKMQPTAEAPKLSDLLAANVEKLGTDGEASISNEDNVLDMRAETIFADLGSLLCFHI
;
A
#
# COMPACT_ATOMS: atom_id res chain seq x y z
N MET A 1 22.72 -57.64 45.84
CA MET A 1 22.42 -57.87 44.41
C MET A 1 21.10 -57.25 43.95
N ALA A 2 19.93 -57.56 44.56
CA ALA A 2 18.63 -57.08 44.07
C ALA A 2 18.45 -55.54 44.05
N LYS A 3 18.89 -54.83 45.09
CA LYS A 3 18.77 -53.35 45.17
C LYS A 3 19.62 -52.63 44.11
N LEU A 4 20.79 -53.17 43.76
CA LEU A 4 21.67 -52.61 42.73
C LEU A 4 21.04 -52.78 41.35
N LYS A 5 20.45 -53.96 41.08
CA LYS A 5 19.75 -54.23 39.81
C LYS A 5 18.55 -53.30 39.60
N ALA A 6 17.77 -53.04 40.65
CA ALA A 6 16.62 -52.13 40.58
C ALA A 6 17.03 -50.66 40.39
N LYS A 7 18.18 -50.24 40.96
CA LYS A 7 18.70 -48.88 40.76
C LYS A 7 19.16 -48.67 39.31
N ASN A 8 19.89 -49.64 38.76
CA ASN A 8 20.37 -49.58 37.38
C ASN A 8 19.21 -49.56 36.39
N LEU A 9 18.17 -50.39 36.60
CA LEU A 9 16.98 -50.41 35.75
C LEU A 9 16.23 -49.06 35.77
N ARG A 10 16.15 -48.41 36.94
CA ARG A 10 15.50 -47.10 37.08
C ARG A 10 16.30 -45.96 36.43
N GLU A 11 17.62 -46.06 36.44
CA GLU A 11 18.50 -45.09 35.77
C GLU A 11 18.41 -45.25 34.24
N GLU A 12 18.27 -46.48 33.74
CA GLU A 12 18.05 -46.78 32.32
C GLU A 12 16.71 -46.19 31.82
N ASP A 13 15.60 -46.43 32.52
CA ASP A 13 14.29 -45.86 32.19
C ASP A 13 14.28 -44.32 32.15
N LEU A 14 15.08 -43.69 33.01
CA LEU A 14 15.22 -42.23 33.09
C LEU A 14 16.04 -41.68 31.93
N ASN A 15 17.05 -42.44 31.48
CA ASN A 15 17.86 -42.08 30.33
C ASN A 15 17.05 -42.17 29.03
N ASP A 16 16.24 -43.21 28.87
CA ASP A 16 15.37 -43.39 27.70
C ASP A 16 14.34 -42.25 27.58
N LYS A 17 13.75 -41.83 28.71
CA LYS A 17 12.84 -40.68 28.74
C LYS A 17 13.53 -39.36 28.38
N ARG A 18 14.80 -39.18 28.76
CA ARG A 18 15.59 -37.98 28.42
C ARG A 18 15.92 -37.94 26.93
N GLU A 19 16.34 -39.07 26.37
CA GLU A 19 16.63 -39.18 24.94
C GLU A 19 15.37 -38.99 24.09
N ALA A 20 14.22 -39.53 24.51
CA ALA A 20 12.94 -39.29 23.84
C ALA A 20 12.56 -37.79 23.81
N ARG A 21 12.66 -37.08 24.95
CA ARG A 21 12.41 -35.63 25.02
C ARG A 21 13.40 -34.83 24.16
N LYS A 22 14.66 -35.26 24.11
CA LYS A 22 15.70 -34.62 23.30
C LYS A 22 15.45 -34.83 21.81
N ALA A 23 14.99 -36.01 21.40
CA ALA A 23 14.57 -36.29 20.02
C ALA A 23 13.39 -35.41 19.61
N GLU A 24 12.35 -35.30 20.46
CA GLU A 24 11.20 -34.43 20.24
C GLU A 24 11.61 -32.95 20.10
N LEU A 25 12.48 -32.47 21.00
CA LEU A 25 13.01 -31.11 20.93
C LEU A 25 13.83 -30.85 19.67
N THR A 26 14.56 -31.86 19.19
CA THR A 26 15.34 -31.76 17.96
C THR A 26 14.42 -31.70 16.74
N ALA A 27 13.39 -32.55 16.69
CA ALA A 27 12.38 -32.51 15.63
C ALA A 27 11.64 -31.16 15.59
N PHE A 28 11.27 -30.61 16.75
CA PHE A 28 10.66 -29.28 16.83
C PHE A 28 11.59 -28.19 16.28
N ARG A 29 12.88 -28.24 16.62
CA ARG A 29 13.89 -27.29 16.10
C ARG A 29 14.05 -27.40 14.58
N GLU A 30 14.02 -28.61 14.04
CA GLU A 30 14.08 -28.84 12.59
C GLU A 30 12.86 -28.27 11.87
N ILE A 31 11.66 -28.51 12.41
CA ILE A 31 10.41 -27.93 11.88
C ILE A 31 10.46 -26.41 11.94
N ALA A 32 10.85 -25.83 13.08
CA ALA A 32 10.98 -24.38 13.23
C ALA A 32 11.96 -23.78 12.22
N LYS A 33 13.09 -24.47 11.96
CA LYS A 33 14.06 -24.07 10.93
C LYS A 33 13.46 -24.10 9.53
N ILE A 34 12.67 -25.14 9.21
CA ILE A 34 11.97 -25.25 7.91
C ILE A 34 10.93 -24.13 7.78
N CYS A 35 10.14 -23.86 8.83
CA CYS A 35 9.16 -22.78 8.85
C CYS A 35 9.83 -21.41 8.65
N GLY A 36 10.96 -21.15 9.31
CA GLY A 36 11.74 -19.93 9.11
C GLY A 36 12.16 -19.77 7.65
N HIS A 37 12.74 -20.82 7.05
CA HIS A 37 13.16 -20.81 5.65
C HIS A 37 11.98 -20.59 4.67
N CYS A 38 10.82 -21.19 4.94
CA CYS A 38 9.62 -21.00 4.14
C CYS A 38 9.09 -19.55 4.23
N ASN A 39 9.10 -18.96 5.42
CA ASN A 39 8.68 -17.58 5.63
C ASN A 39 9.62 -16.60 4.92
N ASP A 40 10.93 -16.83 5.01
CA ASP A 40 11.94 -16.01 4.33
C ASP A 40 11.74 -16.06 2.81
N LYS A 41 11.54 -17.26 2.26
CA LYS A 41 11.24 -17.45 0.84
C LYS A 41 9.92 -16.79 0.42
N LYS A 42 8.88 -16.89 1.25
CA LYS A 42 7.57 -16.27 0.98
C LYS A 42 7.71 -14.75 0.90
N THR A 43 8.38 -14.14 1.87
CA THR A 43 8.59 -12.69 1.89
C THR A 43 9.47 -12.25 0.72
N ALA A 44 10.57 -12.95 0.46
CA ALA A 44 11.44 -12.67 -0.68
C ALA A 44 10.70 -12.78 -2.02
N ALA A 45 9.86 -13.80 -2.20
CA ALA A 45 9.05 -13.97 -3.40
C ALA A 45 8.03 -12.83 -3.56
N LYS A 46 7.36 -12.40 -2.49
CA LYS A 46 6.43 -11.26 -2.51
C LYS A 46 7.17 -9.97 -2.93
N THR A 47 8.30 -9.68 -2.28
CA THR A 47 9.09 -8.48 -2.58
C THR A 47 9.59 -8.45 -4.02
N VAL A 48 10.10 -9.58 -4.54
CA VAL A 48 10.55 -9.66 -5.94
C VAL A 48 9.38 -9.52 -6.91
N SER A 49 8.23 -10.14 -6.60
CA SER A 49 7.01 -10.00 -7.40
C SER A 49 6.57 -8.54 -7.49
N GLU A 50 6.50 -7.83 -6.37
CA GLU A 50 6.13 -6.41 -6.32
C GLU A 50 7.14 -5.53 -7.09
N ALA A 51 8.44 -5.75 -6.89
CA ALA A 51 9.49 -5.01 -7.59
C ALA A 51 9.46 -5.25 -9.11
N SER A 52 9.19 -6.48 -9.53
CA SER A 52 9.03 -6.82 -10.94
C SER A 52 7.81 -6.12 -11.55
N ALA A 53 6.67 -6.11 -10.86
CA ALA A 53 5.47 -5.42 -11.31
C ALA A 53 5.71 -3.90 -11.48
N ASP A 54 6.37 -3.24 -10.52
CA ASP A 54 6.71 -1.81 -10.64
C ASP A 54 7.65 -1.53 -11.81
N THR A 55 8.63 -2.41 -12.05
CA THR A 55 9.58 -2.32 -13.17
C THR A 55 8.88 -2.45 -14.52
N PHE A 56 8.03 -3.48 -14.68
CA PHE A 56 7.26 -3.69 -15.92
C PHE A 56 6.27 -2.56 -16.15
N PHE A 57 5.65 -2.03 -15.10
CA PHE A 57 4.77 -0.88 -15.21
C PHE A 57 5.52 0.38 -15.64
N GLY A 58 6.75 0.60 -15.18
CA GLY A 58 7.60 1.68 -15.68
C GLY A 58 7.88 1.60 -17.18
N LEU A 59 8.13 0.39 -17.70
CA LEU A 59 8.26 0.15 -19.14
C LEU A 59 6.96 0.43 -19.90
N PHE A 60 5.82 0.05 -19.32
CA PHE A 60 4.49 0.31 -19.89
C PHE A 60 4.21 1.82 -20.00
N VAL A 61 4.45 2.58 -18.93
CA VAL A 61 4.32 4.05 -18.95
C VAL A 61 5.23 4.67 -20.02
N LYS A 62 6.47 4.16 -20.17
CA LYS A 62 7.37 4.64 -21.22
C LYS A 62 6.85 4.37 -22.64
N HIS A 63 6.17 3.24 -22.86
CA HIS A 63 5.64 2.87 -24.16
C HIS A 63 4.35 3.62 -24.52
N VAL A 64 3.42 3.77 -23.56
CA VAL A 64 2.14 4.44 -23.77
C VAL A 64 2.26 5.96 -23.70
N GLY A 65 3.21 6.46 -22.93
CA GLY A 65 3.38 7.89 -22.64
C GLY A 65 2.78 8.26 -21.29
N THR A 66 2.42 9.53 -21.13
CA THR A 66 1.88 10.05 -19.87
C THR A 66 0.49 9.49 -19.60
N LEU A 67 0.30 8.88 -18.42
CA LEU A 67 -0.99 8.38 -17.97
C LEU A 67 -1.59 9.37 -16.96
N GLU A 68 -2.84 9.74 -17.17
CA GLU A 68 -3.56 10.64 -16.26
C GLU A 68 -4.69 9.87 -15.59
N GLU A 69 -4.74 9.91 -14.26
CA GLU A 69 -5.75 9.20 -13.50
C GLU A 69 -5.98 9.83 -12.13
N LYS A 70 -7.13 9.55 -11.51
CA LYS A 70 -7.40 10.00 -10.14
C LYS A 70 -6.69 9.13 -9.12
N GLY A 71 -6.16 9.76 -8.09
CA GLY A 71 -5.59 9.11 -6.93
C GLY A 71 -6.11 9.73 -5.64
N VAL A 72 -5.94 9.01 -4.54
CA VAL A 72 -6.32 9.50 -3.20
C VAL A 72 -5.07 9.58 -2.35
N VAL A 73 -4.92 10.67 -1.62
CA VAL A 73 -3.80 10.85 -0.69
C VAL A 73 -4.00 9.99 0.54
N VAL A 74 -3.05 9.11 0.85
CA VAL A 74 -3.12 8.22 2.02
C VAL A 74 -2.16 8.61 3.13
N ALA A 75 -1.05 9.24 2.79
CA ALA A 75 -0.07 9.73 3.76
C ALA A 75 0.47 11.09 3.30
N VAL A 76 0.64 12.01 4.23
CA VAL A 76 1.17 13.35 4.01
C VAL A 76 2.43 13.52 4.85
N LEU A 77 3.51 13.98 4.21
CA LEU A 77 4.77 14.33 4.83
C LEU A 77 5.06 15.83 4.56
N ASP A 78 6.16 16.32 5.11
CA ASP A 78 6.63 17.70 5.00
C ASP A 78 6.89 18.18 3.56
N ALA A 79 7.47 17.31 2.72
CA ALA A 79 7.84 17.64 1.34
C ALA A 79 7.33 16.63 0.31
N SER A 80 6.46 15.70 0.72
CA SER A 80 5.91 14.67 -0.16
C SER A 80 4.62 14.07 0.37
N PHE A 81 3.90 13.35 -0.47
CA PHE A 81 2.71 12.60 -0.07
C PHE A 81 2.54 11.35 -0.93
N ASP A 82 1.92 10.32 -0.37
CA ASP A 82 1.73 9.03 -1.04
C ASP A 82 0.33 8.95 -1.63
N VAL A 83 0.27 8.56 -2.90
CA VAL A 83 -0.96 8.48 -3.69
C VAL A 83 -1.08 7.10 -4.35
N PRO A 84 -1.98 6.24 -3.86
CA PRO A 84 -2.52 5.12 -4.64
C PRO A 84 -3.27 5.62 -5.88
N VAL A 85 -2.90 5.08 -7.03
CA VAL A 85 -3.65 5.19 -8.28
C VAL A 85 -4.37 3.86 -8.52
N PHE A 86 -5.63 3.80 -8.08
CA PHE A 86 -6.39 2.55 -7.97
C PHE A 86 -6.50 1.77 -9.28
N LYS A 87 -6.68 2.46 -10.41
CA LYS A 87 -6.80 1.84 -11.73
C LYS A 87 -5.62 0.94 -12.10
N TYR A 88 -4.42 1.29 -11.64
CA TYR A 88 -3.19 0.56 -11.96
C TYR A 88 -2.65 -0.23 -10.77
N GLY A 89 -3.25 -0.09 -9.58
CA GLY A 89 -2.78 -0.76 -8.36
C GLY A 89 -1.39 -0.31 -7.91
N VAL A 90 -0.95 0.90 -8.29
CA VAL A 90 0.36 1.44 -7.92
C VAL A 90 0.23 2.51 -6.85
N VAL A 91 1.16 2.53 -5.91
CA VAL A 91 1.29 3.59 -4.91
C VAL A 91 2.57 4.34 -5.20
N LYS A 92 2.48 5.64 -5.47
CA LYS A 92 3.65 6.48 -5.71
C LYS A 92 3.70 7.67 -4.77
N ARG A 93 4.92 7.97 -4.34
CA ARG A 93 5.25 9.19 -3.61
C ARG A 93 5.40 10.35 -4.58
N VAL A 94 4.59 11.39 -4.40
CA VAL A 94 4.71 12.66 -5.10
C VAL A 94 5.59 13.57 -4.28
N TYR A 95 6.69 14.03 -4.87
CA TYR A 95 7.60 14.97 -4.22
C TYR A 95 7.31 16.39 -4.66
N VAL A 96 7.13 17.30 -3.70
CA VAL A 96 6.78 18.69 -4.01
C VAL A 96 7.89 19.41 -4.76
N ASN A 97 9.16 19.03 -4.52
CA ASN A 97 10.32 19.58 -5.22
C ASN A 97 10.34 19.32 -6.74
N ARG A 98 9.51 18.39 -7.25
CA ARG A 98 9.36 18.12 -8.69
C ARG A 98 8.23 18.93 -9.32
N LEU A 99 7.45 19.63 -8.51
CA LEU A 99 6.33 20.45 -8.96
C LEU A 99 6.79 21.91 -9.07
N ASP A 100 6.28 22.61 -10.09
CA ASP A 100 6.62 24.02 -10.30
C ASP A 100 5.77 24.93 -9.39
N MET A 101 6.25 25.11 -8.16
CA MET A 101 5.58 25.87 -7.11
C MET A 101 5.97 27.36 -7.13
N ALA A 102 5.02 28.22 -6.78
CA ALA A 102 5.20 29.67 -6.66
C ALA A 102 5.96 30.06 -5.39
N ARG A 103 5.81 29.30 -4.30
CA ARG A 103 6.54 29.43 -3.04
C ARG A 103 6.74 28.06 -2.39
N ASP A 104 7.59 28.01 -1.37
CA ASP A 104 7.83 26.79 -0.61
C ASP A 104 6.53 26.26 0.03
N PRO A 105 6.32 24.93 0.04
CA PRO A 105 5.15 24.34 0.66
C PRO A 105 5.17 24.53 2.18
N GLU A 106 3.99 24.67 2.77
CA GLU A 106 3.83 24.79 4.22
C GLU A 106 3.22 23.51 4.77
N PHE A 107 3.99 22.82 5.62
CA PHE A 107 3.52 21.62 6.30
C PHE A 107 3.00 21.96 7.70
N HIS A 108 1.75 21.63 7.95
CA HIS A 108 1.07 21.85 9.21
C HIS A 108 0.96 20.52 9.96
N GLU A 109 2.02 20.17 10.69
CA GLU A 109 2.07 18.94 11.49
C GLU A 109 1.10 18.98 12.69
N ASN A 110 0.93 20.15 13.29
CA ASN A 110 0.04 20.35 14.45
C ASN A 110 -1.45 20.37 14.10
N ALA A 111 -1.80 20.28 12.82
CA ALA A 111 -3.18 20.15 12.40
C ALA A 111 -3.65 18.70 12.59
N ALA A 112 -4.86 18.50 13.10
CA ALA A 112 -5.53 17.20 13.12
C ALA A 112 -6.65 17.22 12.08
N PRO A 113 -6.51 16.57 10.90
CA PRO A 113 -5.36 15.80 10.39
C PRO A 113 -4.20 16.67 9.84
N PRO A 114 -2.98 16.11 9.66
CA PRO A 114 -1.82 16.83 9.12
C PRO A 114 -2.09 17.28 7.68
N ARG A 115 -1.59 18.48 7.34
CA ARG A 115 -1.91 19.15 6.07
C ARG A 115 -0.67 19.70 5.40
N LEU A 116 -0.66 19.67 4.08
CA LEU A 116 0.39 20.21 3.25
C LEU A 116 -0.22 21.23 2.30
N THR A 117 0.16 22.50 2.47
CA THR A 117 -0.35 23.59 1.63
C THR A 117 0.59 23.82 0.46
N LEU A 118 0.06 23.65 -0.74
CA LEU A 118 0.76 23.85 -2.01
C LEU A 118 0.38 25.19 -2.63
N TYR A 119 1.34 25.78 -3.33
CA TYR A 119 1.21 27.12 -3.90
C TYR A 119 1.58 27.08 -5.37
N TRP A 120 0.58 27.00 -6.23
CA TRP A 120 0.77 26.86 -7.67
C TRP A 120 0.97 28.22 -8.34
N LYS A 121 1.85 28.25 -9.36
CA LYS A 121 1.92 29.38 -10.28
C LYS A 121 0.71 29.34 -11.20
N SER A 122 -0.15 30.34 -11.12
CA SER A 122 -1.30 30.46 -12.01
C SER A 122 -0.86 30.83 -13.43
N LYS A 123 -1.49 30.22 -14.43
CA LYS A 123 -1.25 30.55 -15.85
C LYS A 123 -2.14 31.67 -16.36
N ASP A 124 -3.21 32.01 -15.64
CA ASP A 124 -4.32 32.81 -16.16
C ASP A 124 -4.27 34.30 -15.75
N GLY A 125 -3.24 34.74 -15.03
CA GLY A 125 -2.99 36.16 -14.74
C GLY A 125 -3.98 36.85 -13.80
N VAL A 126 -5.15 36.25 -13.50
CA VAL A 126 -6.19 36.83 -12.62
C VAL A 126 -5.82 36.71 -11.15
N ASN A 127 -5.37 35.54 -10.72
CA ASN A 127 -4.75 35.31 -9.40
C ASN A 127 -3.33 34.81 -9.66
N PRO A 128 -2.28 35.40 -9.09
CA PRO A 128 -0.91 34.98 -9.36
C PRO A 128 -0.57 33.62 -8.73
N ILE A 129 -1.25 33.26 -7.65
CA ILE A 129 -0.98 32.04 -6.86
C ILE A 129 -2.30 31.33 -6.57
N VAL A 130 -2.36 30.04 -6.88
CA VAL A 130 -3.48 29.16 -6.48
C VAL A 130 -3.03 28.33 -5.28
N VAL A 131 -3.76 28.45 -4.18
CA VAL A 131 -3.50 27.71 -2.94
C VAL A 131 -4.30 26.41 -2.98
N GLN A 132 -3.63 25.28 -2.76
CA GLN A 132 -4.25 23.97 -2.68
C GLN A 132 -3.83 23.26 -1.41
N GLU A 133 -4.78 22.90 -0.56
CA GLU A 133 -4.51 22.13 0.66
C GLU A 133 -4.61 20.63 0.39
N ILE A 134 -3.55 19.89 0.73
CA ILE A 134 -3.49 18.44 0.64
C ILE A 134 -3.56 17.84 2.04
N THR A 135 -4.57 17.01 2.26
CA THR A 135 -4.73 16.21 3.49
C THR A 135 -4.97 14.74 3.10
N ILE A 136 -4.94 13.85 4.10
CA ILE A 136 -5.40 12.47 3.93
C ILE A 136 -6.83 12.47 3.37
N CYS A 137 -7.11 11.54 2.47
CA CYS A 137 -8.37 11.37 1.74
C CYS A 137 -8.71 12.48 0.74
N THR A 138 -7.78 13.40 0.44
CA THR A 138 -7.93 14.33 -0.68
C THR A 138 -7.79 13.59 -2.01
N VAL A 139 -8.69 13.85 -2.96
CA VAL A 139 -8.64 13.28 -4.31
C VAL A 139 -7.85 14.22 -5.21
N VAL A 140 -6.83 13.69 -5.87
CA VAL A 140 -5.92 14.45 -6.74
C VAL A 140 -5.86 13.83 -8.13
N ASP A 141 -5.66 14.67 -9.14
CA ASP A 141 -5.39 14.21 -10.50
C ASP A 141 -3.89 13.98 -10.66
N VAL A 142 -3.51 12.71 -10.82
CA VAL A 142 -2.13 12.23 -10.90
C VAL A 142 -1.75 12.03 -12.36
N VAL A 143 -0.55 12.48 -12.71
CA VAL A 143 0.10 12.23 -14.00
C VAL A 143 1.32 11.36 -13.76
N LEU A 144 1.30 10.15 -14.33
CA LEU A 144 2.41 9.23 -14.33
C LEU A 144 3.22 9.45 -15.60
N SER A 145 4.51 9.76 -15.44
CA SER A 145 5.43 10.04 -16.56
C SER A 145 6.71 9.22 -16.42
N ALA A 146 7.22 8.71 -17.54
CA ALA A 146 8.49 7.99 -17.56
C ALA A 146 9.66 8.95 -17.28
N LEU A 147 10.66 8.44 -16.57
CA LEU A 147 11.93 9.13 -16.38
C LEU A 147 12.92 8.75 -17.50
N PRO A 148 14.04 9.47 -17.65
CA PRO A 148 15.08 9.12 -18.61
C PRO A 148 15.63 7.70 -18.41
N GLU A 149 15.62 7.23 -17.16
CA GLU A 149 15.94 5.86 -16.79
C GLU A 149 14.83 4.91 -17.29
N PRO A 150 15.16 3.85 -18.07
CA PRO A 150 14.18 3.08 -18.84
C PRO A 150 13.13 2.36 -17.98
N THR A 151 13.42 2.07 -16.72
CA THR A 151 12.55 1.30 -15.81
C THR A 151 11.88 2.17 -14.75
N LYS A 152 12.16 3.47 -14.71
CA LYS A 152 11.60 4.35 -13.69
C LYS A 152 10.57 5.30 -14.27
N TYR A 153 9.61 5.62 -13.43
CA TYR A 153 8.57 6.59 -13.70
C TYR A 153 8.30 7.39 -12.41
N GLN A 154 7.68 8.54 -12.57
CA GLN A 154 7.34 9.44 -11.49
C GLN A 154 5.86 9.80 -11.52
N ALA A 155 5.35 10.18 -10.36
CA ALA A 155 4.02 10.76 -10.21
C ALA A 155 4.16 12.25 -9.93
N VAL A 156 3.42 13.06 -10.68
CA VAL A 156 3.20 14.48 -10.41
C VAL A 156 1.70 14.72 -10.34
N ILE A 157 1.25 15.76 -9.65
CA ILE A 157 -0.17 16.12 -9.62
C ILE A 157 -0.43 17.35 -10.46
N LYS A 158 -1.66 17.48 -10.95
CA LYS A 158 -2.14 18.70 -11.59
C LYS A 158 -2.69 19.67 -10.56
N MET A 159 -2.55 20.96 -10.86
CA MET A 159 -3.22 22.03 -10.14
C MET A 159 -4.73 21.83 -10.25
N GLN A 160 -5.43 21.87 -9.11
CA GLN A 160 -6.88 21.96 -9.10
C GLN A 160 -7.33 23.44 -8.94
N PRO A 161 -8.33 23.91 -9.70
CA PRO A 161 -8.79 25.30 -9.64
C PRO A 161 -9.45 25.67 -8.32
N THR A 162 -10.01 24.67 -7.62
CA THR A 162 -10.75 24.86 -6.37
C THR A 162 -9.79 24.86 -5.19
N ALA A 163 -9.90 25.88 -4.32
CA ALA A 163 -9.09 25.98 -3.09
C ALA A 163 -9.33 24.79 -2.14
N GLU A 164 -10.53 24.22 -2.17
CA GLU A 164 -10.90 23.01 -1.44
C GLU A 164 -10.93 21.81 -2.40
N ALA A 165 -9.92 20.95 -2.28
CA ALA A 165 -9.84 19.75 -3.10
C ALA A 165 -10.90 18.74 -2.63
N PRO A 166 -11.63 18.08 -3.56
CA PRO A 166 -12.72 17.19 -3.21
C PRO A 166 -12.18 16.03 -2.35
N LYS A 167 -12.84 15.77 -1.23
CA LYS A 167 -12.50 14.62 -0.40
C LYS A 167 -13.16 13.38 -0.97
N LEU A 168 -12.55 12.23 -0.69
CA LEU A 168 -13.12 10.95 -1.07
C LEU A 168 -14.53 10.74 -0.48
N SER A 169 -14.80 11.28 0.71
CA SER A 169 -16.13 11.29 1.34
C SER A 169 -17.18 11.95 0.46
N ASP A 170 -16.82 13.08 -0.16
CA ASP A 170 -17.75 13.92 -0.89
C ASP A 170 -18.10 13.27 -2.23
N LEU A 171 -17.10 12.64 -2.88
CA LEU A 171 -17.31 11.83 -4.07
C LEU A 171 -18.15 10.58 -3.78
N LEU A 172 -17.93 9.93 -2.64
CA LEU A 172 -18.72 8.77 -2.25
C LEU A 172 -20.17 9.16 -1.98
N ALA A 173 -20.41 10.25 -1.25
CA ALA A 173 -21.75 10.77 -1.00
C ALA A 173 -22.48 11.11 -2.32
N ALA A 174 -21.81 11.81 -3.24
CA ALA A 174 -22.37 12.15 -4.54
C ALA A 174 -22.69 10.91 -5.40
N ASN A 175 -21.91 9.84 -5.30
CA ASN A 175 -22.18 8.59 -6.03
C ASN A 175 -23.34 7.79 -5.40
N VAL A 176 -23.49 7.83 -4.07
CA VAL A 176 -24.62 7.21 -3.37
C VAL A 176 -25.93 7.93 -3.70
N GLU A 177 -25.94 9.26 -3.78
CA GLU A 177 -27.13 10.02 -4.19
C GLU A 177 -27.56 9.69 -5.63
N LYS A 178 -26.62 9.57 -6.57
CA LYS A 178 -26.92 9.16 -7.96
C LYS A 178 -27.55 7.77 -8.04
N LEU A 179 -27.06 6.81 -7.25
CA LEU A 179 -27.67 5.48 -7.16
C LEU A 179 -29.08 5.50 -6.54
N GLY A 180 -29.43 6.53 -5.76
CA GLY A 180 -30.77 6.71 -5.20
C GLY A 180 -31.77 7.39 -6.14
N THR A 181 -31.30 8.10 -7.17
CA THR A 181 -32.17 8.82 -8.13
C THR A 181 -32.44 8.07 -9.42
N ASP A 182 -31.67 7.02 -9.72
CA ASP A 182 -31.71 6.32 -11.02
C ASP A 182 -32.63 5.08 -10.97
N GLY A 183 -33.78 5.20 -10.31
CA GLY A 183 -34.78 4.14 -10.14
C GLY A 183 -35.59 3.76 -11.39
N GLU A 184 -35.35 4.39 -12.54
CA GLU A 184 -35.92 3.98 -13.84
C GLU A 184 -34.91 4.24 -14.97
N ALA A 185 -33.95 3.34 -15.14
CA ALA A 185 -33.28 3.17 -16.42
C ALA A 185 -33.06 1.68 -16.69
N SER A 186 -33.78 1.21 -17.70
CA SER A 186 -33.79 -0.13 -18.27
C SER A 186 -32.40 -0.77 -18.36
N ILE A 187 -32.28 -1.95 -17.75
CA ILE A 187 -31.15 -2.86 -17.92
C ILE A 187 -31.18 -3.40 -19.36
N SER A 188 -30.37 -2.82 -20.24
CA SER A 188 -29.88 -3.54 -21.42
C SER A 188 -28.57 -4.20 -21.02
N ASN A 189 -28.62 -5.53 -20.89
CA ASN A 189 -27.47 -6.40 -20.71
C ASN A 189 -26.47 -6.18 -21.85
N GLU A 190 -25.24 -5.81 -21.52
CA GLU A 190 -24.01 -6.46 -22.00
C GLU A 190 -22.79 -5.81 -21.31
N ASP A 191 -21.84 -6.67 -20.95
CA ASP A 191 -20.48 -6.39 -20.44
C ASP A 191 -20.31 -5.89 -19.00
N ASN A 192 -20.59 -6.78 -18.05
CA ASN A 192 -20.05 -6.71 -16.69
C ASN A 192 -19.07 -7.88 -16.47
N VAL A 193 -17.81 -7.69 -16.85
CA VAL A 193 -16.67 -8.54 -16.44
C VAL A 193 -15.72 -7.69 -15.61
N LEU A 194 -16.17 -7.29 -14.41
CA LEU A 194 -15.31 -6.81 -13.33
C LEU A 194 -15.88 -7.30 -11.99
N ASP A 195 -16.14 -8.61 -11.91
CA ASP A 195 -16.22 -9.31 -10.64
C ASP A 195 -14.92 -10.10 -10.46
N MET A 196 -13.98 -9.53 -9.70
CA MET A 196 -13.06 -10.28 -8.84
C MET A 196 -12.06 -9.32 -8.19
N ARG A 197 -12.07 -9.31 -6.83
CA ARG A 197 -10.98 -8.93 -5.89
C ARG A 197 -11.11 -7.64 -5.06
N ALA A 198 -12.32 -7.24 -4.67
CA ALA A 198 -12.45 -6.32 -3.54
C ALA A 198 -12.19 -6.98 -2.16
N GLU A 199 -12.22 -8.32 -2.07
CA GLU A 199 -12.08 -9.03 -0.78
C GLU A 199 -10.63 -9.42 -0.40
N THR A 200 -9.62 -9.15 -1.23
CA THR A 200 -8.24 -9.59 -0.92
C THR A 200 -7.39 -8.51 -0.21
N ILE A 201 -7.83 -7.25 -0.12
CA ILE A 201 -7.01 -6.17 0.47
C ILE A 201 -7.22 -6.02 1.99
N PHE A 202 -8.35 -6.50 2.55
CA PHE A 202 -8.58 -6.45 4.01
C PHE A 202 -8.00 -7.65 4.79
N ALA A 203 -7.54 -8.71 4.12
CA ALA A 203 -6.97 -9.88 4.78
C ALA A 203 -5.53 -9.68 5.30
N ASP A 204 -4.79 -8.67 4.81
CA ASP A 204 -3.37 -8.45 5.19
C ASP A 204 -3.19 -7.59 6.45
N LEU A 205 -4.25 -6.95 6.97
CA LEU A 205 -4.20 -6.22 8.26
C LEU A 205 -4.53 -7.10 9.48
N GLY A 206 -5.11 -8.29 9.28
CA GLY A 206 -5.43 -9.24 10.36
C GLY A 206 -4.31 -10.23 10.73
N SER A 207 -3.22 -10.27 9.96
CA SER A 207 -2.17 -11.29 10.14
C SER A 207 -1.05 -10.89 11.11
N LEU A 208 -1.11 -9.69 11.70
CA LEU A 208 -0.10 -9.15 12.62
C LEU A 208 -0.33 -9.48 14.12
N LEU A 209 -1.36 -10.28 14.45
CA LEU A 209 -1.70 -10.58 15.86
C LEU A 209 -1.65 -12.05 16.29
N CYS A 210 -1.17 -12.98 15.44
CA CYS A 210 -1.12 -14.41 15.80
C CYS A 210 0.28 -15.03 15.92
N PHE A 211 1.38 -14.27 15.89
CA PHE A 211 2.72 -14.81 16.11
C PHE A 211 3.37 -14.22 17.37
N HIS A 212 2.77 -14.52 18.51
CA HIS A 212 3.45 -14.50 19.82
C HIS A 212 2.87 -15.57 20.75
N ILE A 213 3.10 -16.84 20.39
CA ILE A 213 3.25 -17.98 21.31
C ILE A 213 4.33 -18.88 20.72
#